data_AF-A0A9E3EV25-F1
#
_entry.id   AF-A0A9E3EV25-F1
#
_cell.length_a   1.000
_cell.length_b   1.000
_cell.length_c   1.000
_cell.angle_alpha   90.00
_cell.angle_beta   90.00
_cell.angle_gamma   90.00
#
_symmetry.space_group_name_H-M   'P 1'
#
loop_
_entity.id
_entity.type
_entity.pdbx_description
1 polymer ?
#
loop_
_entity_poly.entity_id
_entity_poly.type
_entity_poly.pdbx_seq_one_letter_code
_entity_poly.pdbx_strand_id
1 'polypeptide(L)'
;NEKHNEANGENNRDGHDHNLSYNFGAEGPTDDPEILAQRAKQRRNFVATLLLSQGVPMICGGDEMGRTQDGNNNAYCQDNEISWHDWELDERDRDLLEFTRHAARLRHEHPIFRRRQFFQGRQIRGSELEDITWLRPDGREMEDEEWSTPLVRAFGMLLGGDAMLEWDDEGERVYDDTFLLLFNGAPENVPFTLPATPNPAGWEVVLDTARPAAEQEGRALEAEASVELEGRSMKVLRRVEEG
;
A
#
# COMPACT_ATOMS: atom_id res chain seq x y z
N ASN A 1 0.91 21.47 10.21
CA ASN A 1 0.45 21.12 8.86
C ASN A 1 0.12 22.38 8.11
N GLU A 2 1.11 23.24 7.96
CA GLU A 2 0.99 24.43 7.12
C GLU A 2 2.07 24.33 6.05
N LYS A 3 1.87 25.05 4.95
CA LYS A 3 2.91 25.20 3.93
C LYS A 3 3.98 26.19 4.40
N HIS A 4 5.23 25.96 4.02
CA HIS A 4 6.38 26.82 4.36
C HIS A 4 7.04 27.33 3.08
N ASN A 5 6.34 28.21 2.36
CA ASN A 5 6.76 28.74 1.05
C ASN A 5 7.52 30.07 1.18
N GLU A 6 7.97 30.47 2.37
CA GLU A 6 8.64 31.76 2.63
C GLU A 6 9.85 31.98 1.72
N ALA A 7 10.59 30.91 1.40
CA ALA A 7 11.75 30.94 0.50
C ALA A 7 11.41 31.43 -0.92
N ASN A 8 10.14 31.38 -1.33
CA ASN A 8 9.68 31.85 -2.64
C ASN A 8 9.60 33.38 -2.72
N GLY A 9 9.66 34.11 -1.59
CA GLY A 9 9.64 35.57 -1.55
C GLY A 9 8.25 36.21 -1.69
N GLU A 10 7.18 35.42 -1.63
CA GLU A 10 5.80 35.89 -1.82
C GLU A 10 5.01 36.02 -0.50
N ASN A 11 5.71 36.03 0.64
CA ASN A 11 5.14 36.03 2.00
C ASN A 11 4.20 34.83 2.26
N ASN A 12 4.60 33.64 1.78
CA ASN A 12 3.87 32.38 1.95
C ASN A 12 2.42 32.39 1.39
N ARG A 13 2.16 33.25 0.40
CA ARG A 13 0.82 33.40 -0.22
C ARG A 13 0.60 32.46 -1.40
N ASP A 14 1.67 31.97 -2.00
CA ASP A 14 1.64 31.04 -3.12
C ASP A 14 1.49 29.58 -2.63
N GLY A 15 1.16 28.66 -3.53
CA GLY A 15 0.86 27.26 -3.19
C GLY A 15 -0.54 27.05 -2.59
N HIS A 16 -0.95 25.79 -2.49
CA HIS A 16 -2.28 25.41 -2.00
C HIS A 16 -2.32 25.35 -0.47
N ASP A 17 -3.45 25.71 0.15
CA ASP A 17 -3.58 25.70 1.63
C ASP A 17 -4.15 24.37 2.16
N HIS A 18 -4.82 23.60 1.32
CA HIS A 18 -5.50 22.36 1.73
C HIS A 18 -4.76 21.13 1.18
N ASN A 19 -3.71 20.69 1.88
CA ASN A 19 -2.80 19.62 1.43
C ASN A 19 -3.19 18.19 1.85
N LEU A 20 -4.25 18.01 2.66
CA LEU A 20 -4.61 16.71 3.24
C LEU A 20 -3.43 16.00 3.93
N SER A 21 -2.55 16.77 4.59
CA SER A 21 -1.34 16.28 5.24
C SER A 21 -1.53 16.05 6.74
N TYR A 22 -0.66 15.21 7.33
CA TYR A 22 -0.62 14.98 8.76
C TYR A 22 0.81 14.78 9.26
N ASN A 23 1.31 15.71 10.07
CA ASN A 23 2.68 15.73 10.58
C ASN A 23 2.94 14.83 11.81
N PHE A 24 1.89 14.19 12.33
CA PHE A 24 1.93 13.30 13.50
C PHE A 24 2.36 13.97 14.81
N GLY A 25 2.21 15.30 14.93
CA GLY A 25 2.41 16.04 16.18
C GLY A 25 3.63 16.96 16.21
N ALA A 26 4.53 16.87 15.22
CA ALA A 26 5.69 17.75 15.10
C ALA A 26 5.74 18.39 13.71
N GLU A 27 5.85 19.71 13.59
CA GLU A 27 6.06 20.35 12.28
C GLU A 27 7.55 20.25 11.89
N GLY A 28 7.84 19.82 10.65
CA GLY A 28 9.22 19.70 10.17
C GLY A 28 10.00 18.50 10.75
N PRO A 29 11.35 18.57 10.77
CA PRO A 29 12.22 17.55 11.35
C PRO A 29 11.96 17.31 12.85
N THR A 30 12.18 16.08 13.30
CA THR A 30 12.05 15.70 14.71
C THR A 30 12.93 14.50 15.02
N ASP A 31 13.35 14.38 16.29
CA ASP A 31 14.07 13.23 16.82
C ASP A 31 13.16 12.27 17.61
N ASP A 32 11.85 12.57 17.69
CA ASP A 32 10.88 11.71 18.37
C ASP A 32 10.74 10.36 17.61
N PRO A 33 11.16 9.24 18.21
CA PRO A 33 11.16 7.95 17.53
C PRO A 33 9.75 7.45 17.20
N GLU A 34 8.74 7.82 17.98
CA GLU A 34 7.35 7.41 17.73
C GLU A 34 6.80 8.12 16.49
N ILE A 35 7.05 9.43 16.37
CA ILE A 35 6.65 10.21 15.19
C ILE A 35 7.38 9.71 13.94
N LEU A 36 8.70 9.47 14.04
CA LEU A 36 9.51 8.96 12.94
C LEU A 36 9.02 7.58 12.46
N ALA A 37 8.68 6.67 13.38
CA ALA A 37 8.12 5.37 13.03
C ALA A 37 6.75 5.49 12.32
N GLN A 38 5.87 6.38 12.78
CA GLN A 38 4.57 6.62 12.13
C GLN A 38 4.75 7.20 10.72
N ARG A 39 5.66 8.17 10.54
CA ARG A 39 5.97 8.76 9.23
C ARG A 39 6.56 7.72 8.27
N ALA A 40 7.49 6.89 8.74
CA ALA A 40 8.05 5.80 7.93
C ALA A 40 6.95 4.83 7.47
N LYS A 41 6.07 4.40 8.39
CA LYS A 41 4.92 3.56 8.06
C LYS A 41 3.95 4.22 7.07
N GLN A 42 3.65 5.50 7.22
CA GLN A 42 2.78 6.20 6.26
C GLN A 42 3.40 6.32 4.86
N ARG A 43 4.71 6.60 4.77
CA ARG A 43 5.41 6.59 3.47
C ARG A 43 5.23 5.23 2.78
N ARG A 44 5.43 4.14 3.51
CA ARG A 44 5.19 2.78 3.01
C ARG A 44 3.73 2.52 2.64
N ASN A 45 2.76 3.00 3.43
CA ASN A 45 1.33 2.89 3.09
C ASN A 45 1.00 3.55 1.75
N PHE A 46 1.48 4.78 1.52
CA PHE A 46 1.23 5.47 0.26
C PHE A 46 1.89 4.77 -0.92
N VAL A 47 3.15 4.35 -0.78
CA VAL A 47 3.88 3.58 -1.80
C VAL A 47 3.15 2.28 -2.14
N ALA A 48 2.78 1.49 -1.13
CA ALA A 48 2.08 0.22 -1.33
C ALA A 48 0.69 0.43 -1.96
N THR A 49 -0.08 1.40 -1.47
CA THR A 49 -1.41 1.71 -2.02
C THR A 49 -1.30 2.13 -3.49
N LEU A 50 -0.37 3.02 -3.83
CA LEU A 50 -0.15 3.48 -5.20
C LEU A 50 0.28 2.33 -6.12
N LEU A 51 1.28 1.54 -5.71
CA LEU A 51 1.87 0.50 -6.55
C LEU A 51 1.02 -0.77 -6.65
N LEU A 52 0.09 -1.02 -5.73
CA LEU A 52 -0.76 -2.21 -5.77
C LEU A 52 -2.21 -1.92 -6.19
N SER A 53 -2.55 -0.64 -6.40
CA SER A 53 -3.82 -0.26 -7.02
C SER A 53 -3.83 -0.60 -8.51
N GLN A 54 -5.04 -0.79 -9.06
CA GLN A 54 -5.24 -0.92 -10.51
C GLN A 54 -4.98 0.41 -11.22
N GLY A 55 -4.56 0.33 -12.48
CA GLY A 55 -4.25 1.49 -13.33
C GLY A 55 -2.76 1.65 -13.61
N VAL A 56 -2.33 2.89 -13.87
CA VAL A 56 -0.92 3.21 -14.16
C VAL A 56 -0.40 4.13 -13.05
N PRO A 57 0.43 3.63 -12.11
CA PRO A 57 0.95 4.44 -11.02
C PRO A 57 2.01 5.43 -11.53
N MET A 58 2.10 6.59 -10.87
CA MET A 58 3.13 7.60 -11.11
C MET A 58 3.77 7.98 -9.77
N ILE A 59 5.08 7.77 -9.65
CA ILE A 59 5.88 8.18 -8.50
C ILE A 59 6.48 9.56 -8.80
N CYS A 60 6.43 10.48 -7.83
CA CYS A 60 7.18 11.73 -7.92
C CYS A 60 8.66 11.44 -7.66
N GLY A 61 9.54 11.87 -8.58
CA GLY A 61 10.97 11.58 -8.48
C GLY A 61 11.58 12.09 -7.18
N GLY A 62 12.20 11.17 -6.42
CA GLY A 62 12.82 11.42 -5.13
C GLY A 62 11.98 10.97 -3.94
N ASP A 63 10.68 10.69 -4.10
CA ASP A 63 9.84 10.17 -3.01
C ASP A 63 10.36 8.81 -2.50
N GLU A 64 10.89 7.99 -3.40
CA GLU A 64 11.49 6.69 -3.08
C GLU A 64 12.76 6.81 -2.23
N MET A 65 13.36 7.99 -2.17
CA MET A 65 14.55 8.32 -1.39
C MET A 65 14.24 9.27 -0.24
N GLY A 66 12.97 9.53 0.07
CA GLY A 66 12.58 10.41 1.18
C GLY A 66 12.86 11.89 0.93
N ARG A 67 12.91 12.33 -0.34
CA ARG A 67 13.16 13.74 -0.71
C ARG A 67 12.25 14.70 0.07
N THR A 68 12.85 15.78 0.57
CA THR A 68 12.18 16.86 1.28
C THR A 68 12.29 18.16 0.50
N GLN A 69 11.30 19.04 0.68
CA GLN A 69 11.34 20.45 0.27
C GLN A 69 11.14 21.37 1.48
N ASP A 70 11.43 20.86 2.69
CA ASP A 70 11.30 21.56 3.98
C ASP A 70 9.92 22.19 4.23
N GLY A 71 8.87 21.51 3.76
CA GLY A 71 7.49 21.97 3.90
C GLY A 71 7.05 22.98 2.85
N ASN A 72 7.94 23.37 1.91
CA ASN A 72 7.57 24.14 0.73
C ASN A 72 6.75 23.25 -0.21
N ASN A 73 5.48 23.57 -0.43
CA ASN A 73 4.59 22.79 -1.29
C ASN A 73 4.48 23.34 -2.72
N ASN A 74 5.30 24.34 -3.05
CA ASN A 74 5.28 25.06 -4.31
C ASN A 74 6.69 25.55 -4.67
N ALA A 75 7.70 24.65 -4.65
CA ALA A 75 9.11 25.00 -4.84
C ALA A 75 9.47 25.33 -6.32
N TYR A 76 8.63 26.09 -7.02
CA TYR A 76 8.71 26.35 -8.45
C TYR A 76 9.90 27.23 -8.86
N CYS A 77 10.35 28.12 -7.95
CA CYS A 77 11.43 29.07 -8.18
C CYS A 77 12.71 28.73 -7.40
N GLN A 78 12.77 27.55 -6.77
CA GLN A 78 13.89 27.11 -5.94
C GLN A 78 14.91 26.32 -6.77
N ASP A 79 15.86 27.00 -7.40
CA ASP A 79 17.01 26.41 -8.10
C ASP A 79 18.16 26.16 -7.10
N ASN A 80 17.90 25.34 -6.07
CA ASN A 80 18.81 25.10 -4.93
C ASN A 80 18.48 23.80 -4.16
N GLU A 81 19.15 23.57 -3.02
CA GLU A 81 19.03 22.39 -2.18
C GLU A 81 17.60 22.04 -1.74
N ILE A 82 16.67 23.01 -1.70
CA ILE A 82 15.23 22.74 -1.40
C ILE A 82 14.61 21.83 -2.46
N SER A 83 15.05 21.92 -3.72
CA SER A 83 14.48 21.11 -4.79
C SER A 83 15.47 20.11 -5.38
N TRP A 84 16.75 20.13 -5.00
CA TRP A 84 17.74 19.17 -5.50
C TRP A 84 17.48 17.76 -4.98
N HIS A 85 17.98 16.77 -5.72
CA HIS A 85 18.01 15.40 -5.24
C HIS A 85 19.21 15.26 -4.33
N ASP A 86 18.96 14.97 -3.06
CA ASP A 86 20.01 14.53 -2.15
C ASP A 86 20.24 13.03 -2.35
N TRP A 87 21.47 12.68 -2.70
CA TRP A 87 21.89 11.29 -2.93
C TRP A 87 22.57 10.67 -1.72
N GLU A 88 22.82 11.45 -0.66
CA GLU A 88 23.40 10.97 0.60
C GLU A 88 22.31 10.39 1.51
N LEU A 89 21.84 9.19 1.16
CA LEU A 89 20.75 8.55 1.89
C LEU A 89 21.16 8.15 3.31
N ASP A 90 20.30 8.41 4.29
CA ASP A 90 20.43 7.85 5.64
C ASP A 90 19.91 6.39 5.67
N GLU A 91 19.91 5.74 6.85
CA GLU A 91 19.40 4.37 6.97
C GLU A 91 17.90 4.25 6.67
N ARG A 92 17.10 5.26 7.02
CA ARG A 92 15.64 5.28 6.83
C ARG A 92 15.27 5.47 5.37
N ASP A 93 16.01 6.30 4.66
CA ASP A 93 15.76 6.56 3.25
C ASP A 93 16.25 5.39 2.38
N ARG A 94 17.33 4.70 2.79
CA ARG A 94 17.69 3.40 2.19
C ARG A 94 16.61 2.34 2.41
N ASP A 95 16.03 2.26 3.62
CA ASP A 95 14.90 1.36 3.91
C ASP A 95 13.69 1.66 3.02
N LEU A 96 13.33 2.94 2.85
CA LEU A 96 12.23 3.34 1.98
C LEU A 96 12.50 3.01 0.51
N LEU A 97 13.73 3.19 0.04
CA LEU A 97 14.13 2.86 -1.32
C LEU A 97 14.00 1.36 -1.59
N GLU A 98 14.50 0.52 -0.67
CA GLU A 98 14.37 -0.93 -0.78
C GLU A 98 12.90 -1.38 -0.70
N PHE A 99 12.10 -0.77 0.18
CA PHE A 99 10.67 -1.04 0.25
C PHE A 99 9.97 -0.68 -1.07
N THR A 100 10.29 0.49 -1.65
CA THR A 100 9.73 0.93 -2.93
C THR A 100 10.11 -0.02 -4.07
N ARG A 101 11.37 -0.47 -4.10
CA ARG A 101 11.85 -1.48 -5.06
C ARG A 101 11.08 -2.79 -4.91
N HIS A 102 10.89 -3.25 -3.69
CA HIS A 102 10.16 -4.47 -3.40
C HIS A 102 8.69 -4.38 -3.87
N ALA A 103 7.99 -3.31 -3.54
CA ALA A 103 6.61 -3.08 -3.99
C ALA A 103 6.50 -2.95 -5.53
N ALA A 104 7.47 -2.29 -6.17
CA ALA A 104 7.51 -2.17 -7.63
C ALA A 104 7.79 -3.51 -8.31
N ARG A 105 8.65 -4.35 -7.72
CA ARG A 105 8.91 -5.72 -8.17
C ARG A 105 7.67 -6.58 -8.04
N LEU A 106 6.99 -6.55 -6.89
CA LEU A 106 5.72 -7.26 -6.68
C LEU A 106 4.68 -6.88 -7.75
N ARG A 107 4.49 -5.58 -8.02
CA ARG A 107 3.62 -5.12 -9.12
C ARG A 107 4.06 -5.67 -10.48
N HIS A 108 5.36 -5.66 -10.75
CA HIS A 108 5.91 -6.07 -12.05
C HIS A 108 5.82 -7.58 -12.30
N GLU A 109 5.94 -8.39 -11.26
CA GLU A 109 5.91 -9.85 -11.35
C GLU A 109 4.48 -10.38 -11.42
N HIS A 110 3.51 -9.66 -10.86
CA HIS A 110 2.13 -10.13 -10.73
C HIS A 110 1.15 -9.32 -11.63
N PRO A 111 0.69 -9.89 -12.77
CA PRO A 111 -0.35 -9.30 -13.61
C PRO A 111 -1.63 -8.87 -12.90
N ILE A 112 -1.98 -9.48 -11.76
CA ILE A 112 -3.19 -9.14 -10.99
C ILE A 112 -3.22 -7.69 -10.52
N PHE A 113 -2.06 -7.02 -10.41
CA PHE A 113 -1.96 -5.59 -10.08
C PHE A 113 -1.91 -4.67 -11.31
N ARG A 114 -1.86 -5.22 -12.52
CA ARG A 114 -1.69 -4.50 -13.80
C ARG A 114 -2.75 -4.89 -14.83
N ARG A 115 -3.97 -5.12 -14.35
CA ARG A 115 -5.09 -5.59 -15.18
C ARG A 115 -5.42 -4.61 -16.30
N ARG A 116 -5.75 -5.15 -17.47
CA ARG A 116 -6.30 -4.40 -18.62
C ARG A 116 -7.81 -4.18 -18.49
N GLN A 117 -8.48 -4.99 -17.67
CA GLN A 117 -9.92 -4.97 -17.48
C GLN A 117 -10.29 -4.76 -16.01
N PHE A 118 -11.47 -4.21 -15.76
CA PHE A 118 -12.01 -4.08 -14.42
C PHE A 118 -12.37 -5.43 -13.81
N PHE A 119 -12.30 -5.51 -12.48
CA PHE A 119 -12.87 -6.62 -11.73
C PHE A 119 -14.40 -6.66 -11.89
N GLN A 120 -14.98 -7.86 -11.84
CA GLN A 120 -16.41 -8.08 -12.05
C GLN A 120 -17.15 -8.52 -10.78
N GLY A 121 -16.44 -8.97 -9.73
CA GLY A 121 -17.04 -9.41 -8.47
C GLY A 121 -17.95 -10.62 -8.69
N ARG A 122 -17.47 -11.59 -9.48
CA ARG A 122 -18.23 -12.82 -9.75
C ARG A 122 -17.29 -13.99 -9.97
N GLN A 123 -17.79 -15.17 -9.62
CA GLN A 123 -17.11 -16.42 -9.93
C GLN A 123 -16.96 -16.62 -11.44
N ILE A 124 -15.77 -17.04 -11.86
CA ILE A 124 -15.41 -17.27 -13.25
C ILE A 124 -15.32 -18.78 -13.49
N ARG A 125 -15.80 -19.24 -14.65
CA ARG A 125 -15.88 -20.68 -14.97
C ARG A 125 -14.51 -21.35 -14.81
N GLY A 126 -14.44 -22.31 -13.90
CA GLY A 126 -13.22 -23.07 -13.61
C GLY A 126 -12.37 -22.50 -12.46
N SER A 127 -12.77 -21.38 -11.86
CA SER A 127 -12.21 -20.86 -10.60
C SER A 127 -13.18 -21.15 -9.46
N GLU A 128 -12.63 -21.47 -8.29
CA GLU A 128 -13.42 -21.58 -7.05
C GLU A 128 -13.59 -20.23 -6.34
N LEU A 129 -12.82 -19.21 -6.76
CA LEU A 129 -12.88 -17.85 -6.25
C LEU A 129 -13.49 -16.87 -7.26
N GLU A 130 -14.03 -15.77 -6.74
CA GLU A 130 -14.33 -14.59 -7.53
C GLU A 130 -13.04 -13.84 -7.89
N ASP A 131 -13.10 -13.00 -8.93
CA ASP A 131 -11.93 -12.19 -9.28
C ASP A 131 -11.60 -11.12 -8.24
N ILE A 132 -12.61 -10.65 -7.49
CA ILE A 132 -12.45 -9.81 -6.31
C ILE A 132 -13.50 -10.15 -5.27
N THR A 133 -13.10 -10.21 -4.00
CA THR A 133 -14.02 -10.32 -2.86
C THR A 133 -13.58 -9.35 -1.78
N TRP A 134 -14.53 -8.59 -1.23
CA TRP A 134 -14.26 -7.62 -0.17
C TRP A 134 -14.63 -8.22 1.18
N LEU A 135 -13.71 -8.14 2.13
CA LEU A 135 -13.83 -8.85 3.40
C LEU A 135 -13.89 -7.87 4.56
N ARG A 136 -14.69 -8.23 5.55
CA ARG A 136 -14.68 -7.63 6.88
C ARG A 136 -13.48 -8.17 7.68
N PRO A 137 -13.09 -7.49 8.78
CA PRO A 137 -12.08 -8.03 9.69
C PRO A 137 -12.40 -9.42 10.25
N ASP A 138 -13.67 -9.82 10.35
CA ASP A 138 -14.05 -11.16 10.81
C ASP A 138 -13.96 -12.25 9.72
N GLY A 139 -13.45 -11.90 8.52
CA GLY A 139 -13.23 -12.84 7.42
C GLY A 139 -14.46 -13.10 6.54
N ARG A 140 -15.61 -12.50 6.87
CA ARG A 140 -16.84 -12.60 6.05
C ARG A 140 -16.84 -11.55 4.95
N GLU A 141 -17.55 -11.84 3.86
CA GLU A 141 -17.76 -10.88 2.78
C GLU A 141 -18.54 -9.64 3.26
N MET A 142 -18.21 -8.48 2.72
CA MET A 142 -18.90 -7.22 3.01
C MET A 142 -20.24 -7.15 2.29
N GLU A 143 -21.29 -6.76 3.01
CA GLU A 143 -22.63 -6.53 2.45
C GLU A 143 -22.78 -5.09 1.94
N ASP A 144 -23.69 -4.85 0.98
CA ASP A 144 -23.95 -3.53 0.36
C ASP A 144 -24.21 -2.41 1.38
N GLU A 145 -24.89 -2.74 2.46
CA GLU A 145 -25.25 -1.78 3.52
C GLU A 145 -24.01 -1.32 4.30
N GLU A 146 -23.00 -2.17 4.42
CA GLU A 146 -21.75 -1.88 5.12
C GLU A 146 -20.89 -0.88 4.33
N TRP A 147 -20.94 -0.93 2.99
CA TRP A 147 -20.32 0.09 2.13
C TRP A 147 -20.89 1.49 2.33
N SER A 148 -22.16 1.57 2.70
CA SER A 148 -22.85 2.85 2.95
C SER A 148 -22.59 3.39 4.36
N THR A 149 -21.97 2.60 5.24
CA THR A 149 -21.68 3.02 6.61
C THR A 149 -20.58 4.07 6.61
N PRO A 150 -20.80 5.24 7.25
CA PRO A 150 -19.73 6.20 7.43
C PRO A 150 -18.58 5.52 8.17
N LEU A 151 -17.39 5.52 7.56
CA LEU A 151 -16.12 5.21 8.21
C LEU A 151 -15.71 3.72 8.31
N VAL A 152 -15.85 2.93 7.24
CA VAL A 152 -15.10 1.67 7.13
C VAL A 152 -13.60 1.99 7.07
N ARG A 153 -12.88 1.72 8.17
CA ARG A 153 -11.44 1.96 8.30
C ARG A 153 -10.60 0.69 8.21
N ALA A 154 -11.21 -0.48 8.32
CA ALA A 154 -10.52 -1.75 8.22
C ALA A 154 -11.33 -2.72 7.36
N PHE A 155 -10.70 -3.26 6.32
CA PHE A 155 -11.28 -4.20 5.37
C PHE A 155 -10.18 -5.01 4.69
N GLY A 156 -10.56 -6.16 4.14
CA GLY A 156 -9.73 -7.00 3.29
C GLY A 156 -10.21 -6.97 1.84
N MET A 157 -9.31 -7.29 0.93
CA MET A 157 -9.58 -7.43 -0.50
C MET A 157 -8.86 -8.68 -0.99
N LEU A 158 -9.63 -9.72 -1.28
CA LEU A 158 -9.16 -10.97 -1.86
C LEU A 158 -9.22 -10.88 -3.39
N LEU A 159 -8.11 -11.16 -4.06
CA LEU A 159 -7.98 -11.11 -5.50
C LEU A 159 -7.66 -12.53 -6.01
N GLY A 160 -8.60 -13.13 -6.75
CA GLY A 160 -8.44 -14.46 -7.33
C GLY A 160 -7.60 -14.42 -8.61
N GLY A 161 -6.33 -14.83 -8.55
CA GLY A 161 -5.43 -14.83 -9.70
C GLY A 161 -5.79 -15.87 -10.77
N ASP A 162 -6.41 -16.97 -10.37
CA ASP A 162 -6.97 -18.01 -11.25
C ASP A 162 -8.32 -17.62 -11.88
N ALA A 163 -8.99 -16.64 -11.27
CA ALA A 163 -10.21 -16.02 -11.75
C ALA A 163 -9.95 -14.87 -12.73
N MET A 164 -8.70 -14.60 -13.15
CA MET A 164 -8.47 -13.57 -14.16
C MET A 164 -9.04 -13.96 -15.54
N LEU A 165 -9.78 -13.04 -16.16
CA LEU A 165 -10.29 -13.12 -17.53
C LEU A 165 -9.51 -12.16 -18.43
N GLU A 166 -8.22 -12.39 -18.54
CA GLU A 166 -7.34 -11.61 -19.40
C GLU A 166 -6.55 -12.52 -20.34
N TRP A 167 -6.23 -11.96 -21.49
CA TRP A 167 -5.44 -12.60 -22.51
C TRP A 167 -4.25 -11.70 -22.84
N ASP A 168 -3.10 -12.32 -23.02
CA ASP A 168 -1.90 -11.62 -23.47
C ASP A 168 -1.99 -11.31 -24.97
N ASP A 169 -0.91 -10.74 -25.51
CA ASP A 169 -0.87 -10.32 -26.91
C ASP A 169 -0.77 -11.51 -27.89
N GLU A 170 -0.49 -12.72 -27.37
CA GLU A 170 -0.46 -13.98 -28.12
C GLU A 170 -1.82 -14.70 -28.08
N GLY A 171 -2.75 -14.23 -27.24
CA GLY A 171 -4.09 -14.80 -27.07
C GLY A 171 -4.14 -15.92 -26.03
N GLU A 172 -3.09 -16.06 -25.22
CA GLU A 172 -3.04 -17.04 -24.13
C GLU A 172 -3.66 -16.44 -22.86
N ARG A 173 -4.33 -17.29 -22.08
CA ARG A 173 -5.00 -16.85 -20.85
C ARG A 173 -3.96 -16.54 -19.78
N VAL A 174 -4.07 -15.36 -19.17
CA VAL A 174 -3.20 -14.92 -18.08
C VAL A 174 -3.74 -15.44 -16.76
N TYR A 175 -2.84 -16.02 -15.96
CA TYR A 175 -3.07 -16.50 -14.61
C TYR A 175 -2.06 -15.84 -13.67
N ASP A 176 -2.40 -15.78 -12.39
CA ASP A 176 -1.52 -15.26 -11.34
C ASP A 176 -1.82 -15.96 -10.00
N ASP A 177 -1.01 -15.66 -8.99
CA ASP A 177 -1.25 -16.07 -7.61
C ASP A 177 -2.50 -15.37 -7.03
N THR A 178 -3.11 -16.00 -6.02
CA THR A 178 -4.20 -15.37 -5.25
C THR A 178 -3.62 -14.50 -4.13
N PHE A 179 -4.08 -13.25 -4.04
CA PHE A 179 -3.61 -12.29 -3.04
C PHE A 179 -4.71 -11.82 -2.11
N LEU A 180 -4.37 -11.62 -0.83
CA LEU A 180 -5.23 -10.95 0.15
C LEU A 180 -4.56 -9.67 0.63
N LEU A 181 -5.18 -8.53 0.36
CA LEU A 181 -4.73 -7.22 0.80
C LEU A 181 -5.57 -6.81 2.01
N LEU A 182 -4.93 -6.57 3.14
CA LEU A 182 -5.57 -6.13 4.38
C LEU A 182 -5.22 -4.67 4.64
N PHE A 183 -6.23 -3.86 4.92
CA PHE A 183 -6.09 -2.43 5.17
C PHE A 183 -6.59 -2.10 6.57
N ASN A 184 -5.83 -1.29 7.30
CA ASN A 184 -6.26 -0.68 8.56
C ASN A 184 -5.86 0.80 8.58
N GLY A 185 -6.81 1.68 8.27
CA GLY A 185 -6.68 3.13 8.38
C GLY A 185 -7.00 3.69 9.78
N ALA A 186 -7.45 2.85 10.73
CA ALA A 186 -7.69 3.26 12.10
C ALA A 186 -6.36 3.35 12.87
N PRO A 187 -6.26 4.20 13.91
CA PRO A 187 -5.07 4.24 14.77
C PRO A 187 -4.91 3.00 15.66
N GLU A 188 -5.99 2.27 15.92
CA GLU A 188 -5.98 1.05 16.73
C GLU A 188 -5.59 -0.20 15.92
N ASN A 189 -5.01 -1.21 16.58
CA ASN A 189 -4.79 -2.51 15.98
C ASN A 189 -6.14 -3.23 15.75
N VAL A 190 -6.24 -3.97 14.66
CA VAL A 190 -7.45 -4.72 14.30
C VAL A 190 -7.08 -6.18 14.05
N PRO A 191 -7.73 -7.15 14.72
CA PRO A 191 -7.58 -8.56 14.38
C PRO A 191 -8.34 -8.87 13.10
N PHE A 192 -7.68 -9.53 12.16
CA PHE A 192 -8.28 -10.09 10.97
C PHE A 192 -8.36 -11.61 11.09
N THR A 193 -9.51 -12.19 10.75
CA THR A 193 -9.64 -13.62 10.50
C THR A 193 -9.41 -13.85 9.01
N LEU A 194 -8.43 -14.69 8.66
CA LEU A 194 -8.18 -15.01 7.26
C LEU A 194 -9.33 -15.87 6.70
N PRO A 195 -9.76 -15.62 5.44
CA PRO A 195 -10.87 -16.34 4.86
C PRO A 195 -10.50 -17.81 4.65
N ALA A 196 -11.43 -18.71 4.93
CA ALA A 196 -11.32 -20.09 4.50
C ALA A 196 -11.38 -20.12 2.96
N THR A 197 -10.25 -20.40 2.32
CA THR A 197 -10.21 -20.64 0.87
C THR A 197 -10.20 -22.16 0.63
N PRO A 198 -10.65 -22.65 -0.53
CA PRO A 198 -10.52 -24.07 -0.86
C PRO A 198 -9.04 -24.49 -0.96
N ASN A 199 -8.70 -25.67 -0.41
CA ASN A 199 -7.34 -26.25 -0.38
C ASN A 199 -6.19 -25.31 0.03
N PRO A 200 -6.26 -24.58 1.15
CA PRO A 200 -5.20 -23.68 1.55
C PRO A 200 -4.09 -24.45 2.27
N ALA A 201 -2.87 -24.45 1.70
CA ALA A 201 -1.69 -24.79 2.50
C ALA A 201 -1.40 -23.71 3.56
N GLY A 202 -1.85 -22.47 3.30
CA GLY A 202 -1.69 -21.33 4.17
C GLY A 202 -1.57 -20.02 3.41
N TRP A 203 -1.06 -19.01 4.10
CA TRP A 203 -0.77 -17.68 3.56
C TRP A 203 0.69 -17.32 3.81
N GLU A 204 1.29 -16.59 2.88
CA GLU A 204 2.62 -16.01 3.05
C GLU A 204 2.50 -14.49 3.09
N VAL A 205 3.07 -13.84 4.10
CA VAL A 205 3.23 -12.38 4.09
C VAL A 205 4.26 -12.02 3.03
N VAL A 206 3.83 -11.29 2.00
CA VAL A 206 4.70 -10.78 0.93
C VAL A 206 4.98 -9.28 1.08
N LEU A 207 4.13 -8.52 1.78
CA LEU A 207 4.37 -7.12 2.09
C LEU A 207 3.69 -6.72 3.39
N ASP A 208 4.35 -5.91 4.23
CA ASP A 208 3.84 -5.35 5.48
C ASP A 208 4.41 -3.95 5.70
N THR A 209 3.55 -2.92 5.64
CA THR A 209 3.98 -1.53 5.78
C THR A 209 4.39 -1.17 7.21
N ALA A 210 3.99 -1.97 8.21
CA ALA A 210 4.42 -1.82 9.59
C ALA A 210 5.85 -2.37 9.83
N ARG A 211 6.47 -2.99 8.82
CA ARG A 211 7.81 -3.56 8.90
C ARG A 211 8.79 -2.87 7.95
N PRO A 212 10.09 -2.84 8.27
CA PRO A 212 11.13 -2.37 7.34
C PRO A 212 11.27 -3.33 6.14
N ALA A 213 11.98 -2.89 5.10
CA ALA A 213 12.20 -3.65 3.86
C ALA A 213 12.90 -5.00 4.11
N ALA A 214 13.82 -5.05 5.07
CA ALA A 214 14.53 -6.27 5.44
C ALA A 214 13.65 -7.37 6.07
N GLU A 215 12.41 -7.04 6.45
CA GLU A 215 11.49 -7.93 7.16
C GLU A 215 10.22 -8.29 6.36
N GLN A 216 10.19 -8.02 5.04
CA GLN A 216 8.98 -8.18 4.22
C GLN A 216 8.63 -9.63 3.89
N GLU A 217 9.61 -10.53 3.77
CA GLU A 217 9.42 -11.87 3.19
C GLU A 217 9.46 -13.00 4.24
N GLY A 218 8.85 -14.14 3.90
CA GLY A 218 9.11 -15.43 4.55
C GLY A 218 8.34 -15.72 5.84
N ARG A 219 7.28 -14.95 6.16
CA ARG A 219 6.40 -15.25 7.29
C ARG A 219 5.19 -16.05 6.80
N ALA A 220 5.27 -17.37 6.96
CA ALA A 220 4.13 -18.26 6.73
C ALA A 220 3.09 -18.14 7.84
N LEU A 221 1.83 -18.23 7.45
CA LEU A 221 0.65 -18.16 8.28
C LEU A 221 -0.25 -19.35 7.93
N GLU A 222 -0.86 -19.95 8.95
CA GLU A 222 -1.83 -21.03 8.76
C GLU A 222 -3.09 -20.51 8.04
N ALA A 223 -3.78 -21.39 7.32
CA ALA A 223 -4.93 -21.06 6.48
C ALA A 223 -6.05 -20.28 7.19
N GLU A 224 -6.35 -20.64 8.44
CA GLU A 224 -7.38 -20.04 9.28
C GLU A 224 -6.78 -19.20 10.43
N ALA A 225 -5.55 -18.72 10.25
CA ALA A 225 -4.92 -17.88 11.26
C ALA A 225 -5.71 -16.59 11.48
N SER A 226 -5.63 -16.06 12.70
CA SER A 226 -5.92 -14.66 12.94
C SER A 226 -4.62 -13.86 12.85
N VAL A 227 -4.64 -12.76 12.11
CA VAL A 227 -3.51 -11.86 11.94
C VAL A 227 -3.88 -10.52 12.56
N GLU A 228 -3.07 -10.05 13.50
CA GLU A 228 -3.20 -8.68 14.00
C GLU A 228 -2.59 -7.70 12.99
N LEU A 229 -3.41 -6.75 12.52
CA LEU A 229 -2.95 -5.67 11.66
C LEU A 229 -2.80 -4.39 12.48
N GLU A 230 -1.58 -3.86 12.53
CA GLU A 230 -1.28 -2.65 13.30
C GLU A 230 -2.10 -1.44 12.81
N GLY A 231 -2.38 -0.50 13.72
CA GLY A 231 -3.03 0.75 13.35
C GLY A 231 -2.29 1.48 12.23
N ARG A 232 -3.04 2.02 11.26
CA ARG A 232 -2.51 2.75 10.09
C ARG A 232 -1.48 1.92 9.31
N SER A 233 -1.83 0.68 8.97
CA SER A 233 -0.96 -0.22 8.21
C SER A 233 -1.72 -0.98 7.13
N MET A 234 -0.95 -1.61 6.25
CA MET A 234 -1.41 -2.47 5.17
C MET A 234 -0.53 -3.71 5.14
N LYS A 235 -1.14 -4.87 4.90
CA LYS A 235 -0.44 -6.15 4.72
C LYS A 235 -0.94 -6.84 3.47
N VAL A 236 -0.04 -7.47 2.73
CA VAL A 236 -0.35 -8.25 1.53
C VAL A 236 0.09 -9.67 1.79
N LEU A 237 -0.84 -10.58 1.59
CA LEU A 237 -0.62 -12.01 1.72
C LEU A 237 -0.78 -12.67 0.35
N ARG A 238 0.03 -13.68 0.08
CA ARG A 238 -0.12 -14.58 -1.05
C ARG A 238 -0.63 -15.93 -0.55
N ARG A 239 -1.62 -16.52 -1.24
CA ARG A 239 -2.08 -17.88 -0.95
C ARG A 239 -1.00 -18.88 -1.32
N VAL A 240 -0.70 -19.83 -0.43
CA VAL A 240 0.18 -20.97 -0.72
C VAL A 240 -0.70 -22.16 -1.07
N GLU A 241 -0.44 -22.79 -2.21
CA GLU A 241 -1.15 -24.01 -2.65
C GLU A 241 -0.42 -25.27 -2.15
N GLU A 242 -1.17 -26.30 -1.75
CA GLU A 242 -0.58 -27.61 -1.47
C GLU A 242 -0.11 -28.23 -2.80
N GLY A 243 1.16 -28.60 -2.89
CA GLY A 243 1.78 -29.19 -4.09
C GLY A 243 1.40 -30.64 -4.36
#